data_AF-A0A950H564-F1
#
_entry.id   AF-A0A950H564-F1
#
_cell.length_a   1.000
_cell.length_b   1.000
_cell.length_c   1.000
_cell.angle_alpha   90.00
_cell.angle_beta   90.00
_cell.angle_gamma   90.00
#
_symmetry.space_group_name_H-M   'P 1'
#
loop_
_entity.id
_entity.type
_entity.pdbx_description
1 polymer ?
#
loop_
_entity_poly.entity_id
_entity_poly.type
_entity_poly.pdbx_seq_one_letter_code
_entity_poly.pdbx_strand_id
1 'polypeptide(L)'
;MGLLEWSEPVIFDRLRHAYRQRVEDDAGLTLTRLHCRAWRALIAGDMATFGKMRATLVFTLRNNGLEVDDLAEADSETMAELVEIVIARFQRSERIAKGYHLALVDLARRLALAERAAKPLPRGVAPTYAYA
;
A
#
# COMPACT_ATOMS: atom_id res chain seq x y z
N MET A 1 13.55 16.83 -4.59
CA MET A 1 13.29 15.55 -3.92
C MET A 1 11.83 15.20 -4.14
N GLY A 2 11.53 14.10 -4.83
CA GLY A 2 10.16 13.64 -5.11
C GLY A 2 9.61 12.77 -3.98
N LEU A 3 8.29 12.53 -3.97
CA LEU A 3 7.63 11.66 -2.97
C LEU A 3 8.31 10.28 -2.91
N LEU A 4 8.57 9.67 -4.05
CA LEU A 4 9.19 8.33 -4.12
C LEU A 4 10.59 8.30 -3.49
N GLU A 5 11.44 9.28 -3.80
CA GLU A 5 12.85 9.29 -3.38
C GLU A 5 13.04 9.25 -1.87
N TRP A 6 12.17 9.94 -1.11
CA TRP A 6 12.28 9.93 0.35
C TRP A 6 11.44 8.83 1.01
N SER A 7 10.32 8.45 0.41
CA SER A 7 9.41 7.46 1.00
C SER A 7 9.89 6.02 0.81
N GLU A 8 10.64 5.73 -0.26
CA GLU A 8 11.11 4.38 -0.56
C GLU A 8 11.85 3.67 0.60
N PRO A 9 12.87 4.27 1.25
CA PRO A 9 13.53 3.62 2.39
C PRO A 9 12.57 3.43 3.58
N VAL A 10 11.70 4.40 3.85
CA VAL A 10 10.71 4.32 4.94
C VAL A 10 9.73 3.18 4.70
N ILE A 11 9.20 3.07 3.48
CA ILE A 11 8.29 2.00 3.07
C ILE A 11 8.99 0.65 3.24
N PHE A 12 10.24 0.52 2.79
CA PHE A 12 10.98 -0.73 2.94
C PHE A 12 11.15 -1.12 4.41
N ASP A 13 11.59 -0.20 5.25
CA ASP A 13 11.83 -0.47 6.67
C ASP A 13 10.53 -0.83 7.40
N ARG A 14 9.44 -0.10 7.13
CA ARG A 14 8.15 -0.36 7.76
C ARG A 14 7.56 -1.71 7.37
N LEU A 15 7.65 -2.05 6.09
CA LEU A 15 7.19 -3.34 5.58
C LEU A 15 8.06 -4.50 6.07
N ARG A 16 9.39 -4.31 6.13
CA ARG A 16 10.30 -5.31 6.69
C ARG A 16 9.97 -5.59 8.15
N HIS A 17 9.67 -4.56 8.93
CA HIS A 17 9.22 -4.70 10.31
C HIS A 17 7.89 -5.47 10.40
N ALA A 18 6.91 -5.12 9.59
CA ALA A 18 5.59 -5.77 9.58
C ALA A 18 5.68 -7.28 9.26
N TYR A 19 6.46 -7.67 8.26
CA TYR A 19 6.56 -9.08 7.85
C TYR A 19 7.48 -9.91 8.74
N ARG A 20 8.56 -9.33 9.28
CA ARG A 20 9.48 -10.02 10.21
C ARG A 20 8.75 -10.61 11.43
N GLN A 21 7.68 -9.96 11.88
CA GLN A 21 6.93 -10.40 13.06
C GLN A 21 6.00 -11.58 12.78
N ARG A 22 5.74 -11.87 11.50
CA ARG A 22 4.67 -12.78 11.08
C ARG A 22 5.19 -14.04 10.37
N VAL A 23 6.34 -13.95 9.70
CA VAL A 23 6.90 -15.05 8.89
C VAL A 23 8.41 -15.17 9.08
N GLU A 24 8.97 -16.31 8.66
CA GLU A 24 10.42 -16.53 8.61
C GLU A 24 11.14 -15.46 7.77
N ASP A 25 12.43 -15.25 8.06
CA ASP A 25 13.16 -14.07 7.57
C ASP A 25 13.26 -13.99 6.03
N ASP A 26 13.44 -15.15 5.37
CA ASP A 26 13.52 -15.26 3.91
C ASP A 26 12.16 -14.99 3.23
N ALA A 27 11.09 -15.56 3.77
CA ALA A 27 9.73 -15.30 3.33
C ALA A 27 9.35 -13.83 3.54
N GLY A 28 9.68 -13.28 4.71
CA GLY A 28 9.42 -11.89 5.05
C GLY A 28 10.16 -10.93 4.12
N LEU A 29 11.38 -11.27 3.68
CA LEU A 29 12.15 -10.42 2.77
C LEU A 29 11.53 -10.42 1.37
N THR A 30 11.06 -11.58 0.93
CA THR A 30 10.37 -11.75 -0.34
C THR A 30 9.07 -10.94 -0.37
N LEU A 31 8.23 -11.04 0.67
CA LEU A 31 7.00 -10.26 0.82
C LEU A 31 7.30 -8.76 0.85
N THR A 32 8.30 -8.33 1.64
CA THR A 32 8.73 -6.93 1.71
C THR A 32 9.09 -6.39 0.33
N ARG A 33 9.93 -7.11 -0.44
CA ARG A 33 10.36 -6.67 -1.77
C ARG A 33 9.21 -6.57 -2.76
N LEU A 34 8.28 -7.54 -2.77
CA LEU A 34 7.10 -7.51 -3.62
C LEU A 34 6.19 -6.32 -3.26
N HIS A 35 5.99 -6.09 -1.97
CA HIS A 35 5.15 -5.01 -1.48
C HIS A 35 5.76 -3.63 -1.74
N CYS A 36 7.07 -3.45 -1.57
CA CYS A 36 7.78 -2.24 -1.98
C CYS A 36 7.64 -1.96 -3.48
N ARG A 37 7.67 -2.99 -4.35
CA ARG A 37 7.43 -2.83 -5.78
C ARG A 37 6.01 -2.38 -6.07
N ALA A 38 5.02 -2.93 -5.35
CA ALA A 38 3.64 -2.48 -5.45
C ALA A 38 3.51 -0.99 -5.05
N TRP A 39 4.09 -0.59 -3.90
CA TRP A 39 4.09 0.81 -3.46
C TRP A 39 4.76 1.76 -4.45
N ARG A 40 5.91 1.37 -5.03
CA ARG A 40 6.57 2.17 -6.08
C ARG A 40 5.65 2.39 -7.28
N ALA A 41 4.98 1.34 -7.76
CA ALA A 41 4.04 1.45 -8.86
C ALA A 41 2.82 2.33 -8.51
N LEU A 42 2.31 2.20 -7.28
CA LEU A 42 1.19 3.01 -6.79
C LEU A 42 1.54 4.51 -6.73
N ILE A 43 2.72 4.85 -6.19
CA ILE A 43 3.25 6.22 -6.12
C ILE A 43 3.47 6.79 -7.52
N ALA A 44 4.01 5.98 -8.44
CA ALA A 44 4.19 6.37 -9.83
C ALA A 44 2.86 6.50 -10.61
N GLY A 45 1.74 6.01 -10.07
CA GLY A 45 0.45 5.96 -10.75
C GLY A 45 0.31 4.89 -11.82
N ASP A 46 1.24 3.94 -11.86
CA ASP A 46 1.15 2.77 -12.73
C ASP A 46 0.23 1.71 -12.11
N MET A 47 -1.08 1.91 -12.28
CA MET A 47 -2.11 1.03 -11.73
C MET A 47 -2.08 -0.38 -12.35
N ALA A 48 -1.57 -0.52 -13.58
CA ALA A 48 -1.45 -1.82 -14.23
C ALA A 48 -0.34 -2.66 -13.58
N THR A 49 0.84 -2.08 -13.37
CA THR A 49 1.93 -2.74 -12.66
C THR A 49 1.58 -2.95 -11.19
N PHE A 50 0.96 -1.97 -10.54
CA PHE A 50 0.49 -2.11 -9.17
C PHE A 50 -0.47 -3.29 -9.02
N GLY A 51 -1.48 -3.43 -9.89
CA GLY A 51 -2.43 -4.54 -9.85
C GLY A 51 -1.75 -5.91 -10.01
N LYS A 52 -0.79 -6.03 -10.93
CA LYS A 52 0.03 -7.25 -11.11
C LYS A 52 0.84 -7.57 -9.86
N MET A 53 1.54 -6.59 -9.30
CA MET A 53 2.36 -6.78 -8.10
C MET A 53 1.49 -7.15 -6.88
N ARG A 54 0.31 -6.54 -6.75
CA ARG A 54 -0.65 -6.87 -5.68
C ARG A 54 -1.18 -8.28 -5.80
N ALA A 55 -1.53 -8.74 -7.00
CA ALA A 55 -1.99 -10.12 -7.22
C ALA A 55 -0.89 -11.13 -6.83
N THR A 56 0.35 -10.90 -7.27
CA THR A 56 1.50 -11.74 -6.89
C THR A 56 1.72 -11.71 -5.37
N LEU A 57 1.68 -10.52 -4.76
CA LEU A 57 1.84 -10.36 -3.31
C LEU A 57 0.78 -11.13 -2.53
N VAL A 58 -0.50 -10.99 -2.88
CA VAL A 58 -1.60 -11.73 -2.22
C VAL A 58 -1.41 -13.24 -2.35
N PHE A 59 -1.00 -13.72 -3.53
CA PHE A 59 -0.71 -15.14 -3.74
C PHE A 59 0.45 -15.62 -2.84
N THR A 60 1.58 -14.90 -2.83
CA THR A 60 2.74 -15.24 -1.99
C THR A 60 2.40 -15.17 -0.50
N LEU A 61 1.64 -14.17 -0.09
CA LEU A 61 1.21 -13.94 1.29
C LEU A 61 0.38 -15.13 1.80
N ARG A 62 -0.59 -15.60 1.00
CA ARG A 62 -1.40 -16.79 1.32
C ARG A 62 -0.57 -18.07 1.44
N ASN A 63 0.45 -18.26 0.59
CA ASN A 63 1.36 -19.41 0.68
C ASN A 63 2.20 -19.42 1.97
N ASN A 64 2.29 -18.28 2.66
CA ASN A 64 2.97 -18.14 3.94
C ASN A 64 1.99 -18.07 5.14
N GLY A 65 0.72 -18.45 4.94
CA GLY A 65 -0.27 -18.51 6.02
C GLY A 65 -0.84 -17.17 6.47
N LEU A 66 -0.60 -16.10 5.71
CA LEU A 66 -1.13 -14.76 6.00
C LEU A 66 -2.41 -14.50 5.20
N GLU A 67 -3.18 -13.50 5.63
CA GLU A 67 -4.45 -13.11 5.02
C GLU A 67 -4.42 -11.71 4.39
N VAL A 68 -5.47 -11.38 3.61
CA VAL A 68 -5.59 -10.06 2.98
C VAL A 68 -5.70 -8.94 4.03
N ASP A 69 -6.16 -9.27 5.24
CA ASP A 69 -6.23 -8.33 6.35
C ASP A 69 -4.83 -7.96 6.88
N ASP A 70 -3.87 -8.90 6.91
CA ASP A 70 -2.46 -8.59 7.23
C ASP A 70 -1.85 -7.60 6.22
N LEU A 71 -2.24 -7.75 4.94
CA LEU A 71 -1.80 -6.84 3.88
C LEU A 71 -2.37 -5.44 4.07
N ALA A 72 -3.67 -5.34 4.38
CA ALA A 72 -4.35 -4.07 4.62
C ALA A 72 -3.82 -3.37 5.88
N GLU A 73 -3.48 -4.14 6.92
CA GLU A 73 -2.81 -3.62 8.11
C GLU A 73 -1.44 -3.04 7.75
N ALA A 74 -0.59 -3.78 7.06
CA ALA A 74 0.72 -3.31 6.64
C ALA A 74 0.64 -2.05 5.74
N ASP A 75 -0.36 -1.99 4.85
CA ASP A 75 -0.64 -0.82 4.02
C ASP A 75 -1.04 0.41 4.86
N SER A 76 -1.93 0.23 5.82
CA SER A 76 -2.43 1.30 6.70
C SER A 76 -1.32 1.86 7.58
N GLU A 77 -0.53 0.97 8.17
CA GLU A 77 0.64 1.33 8.98
C GLU A 77 1.71 2.08 8.16
N THR A 78 1.96 1.64 6.93
CA THR A 78 2.91 2.33 6.03
C THR A 78 2.39 3.71 5.66
N MET A 79 1.10 3.86 5.35
CA MET A 79 0.49 5.15 5.06
C MET A 79 0.58 6.11 6.26
N ALA A 80 0.29 5.62 7.48
CA ALA A 80 0.36 6.42 8.70
C ALA A 80 1.77 6.96 8.94
N GLU A 81 2.80 6.11 8.82
CA GLU A 81 4.22 6.52 8.94
C GLU A 81 4.58 7.63 7.95
N LEU A 82 4.15 7.50 6.68
CA LEU A 82 4.41 8.52 5.68
C LEU A 82 3.76 9.87 6.03
N VAL A 83 2.54 9.86 6.56
CA VAL A 83 1.85 11.08 7.02
C VAL A 83 2.59 11.72 8.18
N GLU A 84 2.98 10.93 9.18
CA GLU A 84 3.71 11.41 10.36
C GLU A 84 5.04 12.06 9.96
N ILE A 85 5.80 11.44 9.05
CA ILE A 85 7.03 12.02 8.52
C ILE A 85 6.76 13.34 7.82
N VAL A 86 5.68 13.44 7.03
CA VAL A 86 5.41 14.69 6.33
C VAL A 86 5.10 15.83 7.31
N ILE A 87 4.33 15.53 8.36
CA ILE A 87 4.02 16.48 9.45
C ILE A 87 5.31 16.87 10.17
N ALA A 88 6.13 15.91 10.61
CA ALA A 88 7.31 16.18 11.42
C ALA A 88 8.45 16.86 10.63
N ARG A 89 8.73 16.40 9.41
CA ARG A 89 9.90 16.78 8.62
C ARG A 89 9.69 18.02 7.77
N PHE A 90 8.48 18.25 7.26
CA PHE A 90 8.21 19.36 6.33
C PHE A 90 7.39 20.50 6.92
N GLN A 91 7.05 20.48 8.22
CA GLN A 91 6.30 21.55 8.91
C GLN A 91 6.86 22.97 8.70
N ARG A 92 8.19 23.11 8.53
CA ARG A 92 8.83 24.42 8.34
C ARG A 92 8.71 24.98 6.91
N SER A 93 8.17 24.19 5.98
CA SER A 93 7.92 24.61 4.60
C SER A 93 6.49 24.25 4.20
N GLU A 94 5.56 25.15 4.51
CA GLU A 94 4.13 24.97 4.29
C GLU A 94 3.80 24.55 2.85
N ARG A 95 4.46 25.15 1.86
CA ARG A 95 4.27 24.81 0.44
C ARG A 95 4.66 23.36 0.13
N ILE A 96 5.80 22.89 0.66
CA ILE A 96 6.27 21.52 0.45
C ILE A 96 5.38 20.52 1.19
N ALA A 97 5.04 20.82 2.45
CA ALA A 97 4.16 20.00 3.26
C ALA A 97 2.78 19.82 2.60
N LYS A 98 2.17 20.92 2.12
CA LYS A 98 0.90 20.88 1.36
C LYS A 98 1.01 20.01 0.12
N GLY A 99 2.10 20.14 -0.65
CA GLY A 99 2.34 19.30 -1.82
C GLY A 99 2.36 17.81 -1.50
N TYR A 100 3.09 17.41 -0.44
CA TYR A 100 3.12 16.02 -0.02
C TYR A 100 1.80 15.54 0.60
N HIS A 101 1.08 16.38 1.36
CA HIS A 101 -0.24 16.03 1.87
C HIS A 101 -1.21 15.68 0.74
N LEU A 102 -1.26 16.52 -0.30
CA LEU A 102 -2.12 16.26 -1.47
C LEU A 102 -1.72 14.97 -2.20
N ALA A 103 -0.42 14.72 -2.33
CA ALA A 103 0.08 13.49 -2.93
C ALA A 103 -0.28 12.24 -2.10
N LEU A 104 -0.20 12.30 -0.77
CA LEU A 104 -0.60 11.22 0.13
C LEU A 104 -2.11 10.99 0.13
N VAL A 105 -2.93 12.05 0.03
CA VAL A 105 -4.39 11.93 -0.10
C VAL A 105 -4.76 11.20 -1.40
N ASP A 106 -4.15 11.57 -2.53
CA ASP A 106 -4.40 10.85 -3.79
C ASP A 106 -3.89 9.41 -3.75
N LEU A 107 -2.76 9.17 -3.08
CA LEU A 107 -2.20 7.82 -2.87
C LEU A 107 -3.17 6.95 -2.05
N ALA A 108 -3.67 7.47 -0.92
CA ALA A 108 -4.65 6.80 -0.08
C ALA A 108 -5.95 6.49 -0.83
N ARG A 109 -6.41 7.41 -1.69
CA ARG A 109 -7.58 7.17 -2.56
C ARG A 109 -7.35 5.98 -3.50
N ARG A 110 -6.20 5.92 -4.17
CA ARG A 110 -5.86 4.82 -5.10
C ARG A 110 -5.76 3.48 -4.37
N LEU A 111 -5.15 3.48 -3.19
CA LEU A 111 -5.02 2.30 -2.34
C LEU A 111 -6.39 1.77 -1.90
N ALA A 112 -7.26 2.65 -1.38
CA ALA A 112 -8.62 2.27 -0.95
C ALA A 112 -9.48 1.72 -2.11
N LEU A 113 -9.33 2.26 -3.32
CA LEU A 113 -10.00 1.71 -4.50
C LEU A 113 -9.54 0.29 -4.82
N ALA A 114 -8.24 0.03 -4.68
CA ALA A 114 -7.67 -1.30 -4.92
C ALA A 114 -8.13 -2.33 -3.88
N GLU A 115 -8.17 -1.95 -2.61
CA GLU A 115 -8.66 -2.81 -1.53
C GLU A 115 -10.13 -3.18 -1.72
N ARG A 116 -10.97 -2.21 -2.11
CA ARG A 116 -12.38 -2.46 -2.43
C ARG A 116 -12.56 -3.43 -3.60
N ALA A 117 -11.71 -3.35 -4.61
CA ALA A 117 -11.74 -4.29 -5.73
C ALA A 117 -11.27 -5.70 -5.33
N ALA A 118 -10.40 -5.81 -4.32
CA ALA A 118 -9.89 -7.09 -3.83
C ALA A 118 -10.84 -7.81 -2.87
N LYS A 119 -11.73 -7.09 -2.16
CA LYS A 119 -12.74 -7.68 -1.29
C LYS A 119 -13.85 -8.31 -2.14
N PRO A 120 -14.12 -9.63 -2.03
CA PRO A 120 -15.24 -10.23 -2.74
C PRO A 120 -16.55 -9.60 -2.26
N LEU A 121 -17.50 -9.35 -3.16
CA LEU A 121 -18.84 -8.91 -2.77
C LEU A 121 -19.41 -9.91 -1.74
N PRO A 122 -20.11 -9.42 -0.70
CA PRO A 122 -20.83 -10.31 0.19
C PRO A 122 -21.78 -11.18 -0.65
N ARG A 123 -21.74 -12.50 -0.43
CA ARG A 123 -22.65 -13.45 -1.08
C ARG A 123 -24.09 -13.00 -0.80
N GLY A 124 -24.76 -12.42 -1.80
CA GLY A 124 -26.15 -11.95 -1.66
C GLY A 124 -26.50 -10.66 -2.40
N VAL A 125 -25.53 -9.89 -2.91
CA VAL A 125 -25.85 -8.68 -3.69
C VAL A 125 -25.96 -9.06 -5.17
N ALA A 126 -27.19 -9.25 -5.64
CA ALA A 126 -27.48 -9.39 -7.07
C ALA A 126 -27.15 -8.06 -7.77
N PRO A 127 -26.45 -8.09 -8.93
CA PRO A 127 -26.23 -6.88 -9.71
C PRO A 127 -27.57 -6.42 -10.30
N THR A 128 -28.16 -5.38 -9.73
CA THR A 128 -29.29 -4.66 -10.33
C THR A 128 -28.77 -3.86 -11.52
N TYR A 129 -28.62 -4.52 -12.67
CA TYR A 129 -28.62 -3.83 -13.95
C TYR A 129 -30.08 -3.64 -14.36
N ALA A 130 -30.65 -2.51 -13.95
CA ALA A 130 -31.86 -1.99 -14.55
C ALA A 130 -31.51 -1.45 -15.94
N TYR A 131 -31.92 -2.16 -16.99
CA TYR A 131 -32.07 -1.56 -18.31
C TYR A 131 -33.48 -0.96 -18.38
N ALA A 132 -33.53 0.36 -18.55
CA ALA A 132 -34.66 1.06 -19.12
C ALA A 132 -34.54 1.06 -20.66
#